data_AF-A0AAE2C162-F1
#
_entry.id   AF-A0AAE2C162-F1
#
_cell.length_a   1.000
_cell.length_b   1.000
_cell.length_c   1.000
_cell.angle_alpha   90.00
_cell.angle_beta   90.00
_cell.angle_gamma   90.00
#
_symmetry.space_group_name_H-M   'P 1'
#
loop_
_entity.id
_entity.type
_entity.pdbx_description
1 polymer ?
#
loop_
_entity_poly.entity_id
_entity_poly.type
_entity_poly.pdbx_seq_one_letter_code
_entity_poly.pdbx_strand_id
1 'polypeptide(L)'
;MAISLHFSRISTRTELIRPEARIFRQRKPASVRCSAAGEAATSSSVESQDFDAKVFRHNLTRSKNYNRKGFGYKEETLEQMSQEYTSDIIKTLKENGYEYTWGNVTVKLAEAYGFCWGVERAVQIAYEARKQFPTEKIWITNEIIHNPTVNQRLEEMEVKNVPLDDGKKQFDVVDKGDVVVLPAFGAAVDEMLVLSEKNVQIVDTTCPWVSKANYVCDYILGGGLDGSSSTKEAFMEKFKFAVSKGFDPDVDLVKVGRLVERTMMRKYGVENVNNHFLSFNTICDATQERQDAMYKLVDQQVDLMLVVGGWNSSNTSHLQEIAEERGIPSYWIDSEKRIGPGNKISYKLLHGELVEKENWLPEGPITVGITSGASTPDKVVEDVLLKVFDIKRQEVMQLA
;
A
#
# COMPACT_ATOMS: atom_id res chain seq x y z
N MET A 1 29.62 7.84 -19.69
CA MET A 1 29.23 6.71 -20.56
C MET A 1 27.72 6.73 -20.67
N ALA A 2 27.20 6.73 -21.90
CA ALA A 2 25.80 6.96 -22.22
C ALA A 2 24.94 5.74 -21.86
N ILE A 3 23.78 5.96 -21.24
CA ILE A 3 22.74 4.95 -21.07
C ILE A 3 21.65 5.24 -22.12
N SER A 4 21.36 4.20 -22.89
CA SER A 4 20.49 4.20 -24.07
C SER A 4 19.01 4.23 -23.68
N LEU A 5 18.24 5.15 -24.26
CA LEU A 5 16.78 5.16 -24.20
C LEU A 5 16.24 4.14 -25.21
N HIS A 6 15.75 2.99 -24.74
CA HIS A 6 14.98 2.07 -25.57
C HIS A 6 13.53 2.54 -25.63
N PHE A 7 13.17 3.19 -26.74
CA PHE A 7 11.77 3.37 -27.14
C PHE A 7 11.29 2.08 -27.80
N SER A 8 10.29 1.42 -27.20
CA SER A 8 9.58 0.29 -27.79
C SER A 8 8.99 0.68 -29.15
N ARG A 9 9.36 -0.07 -30.19
CA ARG A 9 8.82 0.09 -31.55
C ARG A 9 7.34 -0.30 -31.57
N ILE A 10 6.47 0.68 -31.79
CA ILE A 10 5.05 0.43 -32.11
C ILE A 10 4.99 -0.03 -33.57
N SER A 11 4.60 -1.28 -33.78
CA SER A 11 4.28 -1.82 -35.10
C SER A 11 2.98 -1.20 -35.59
N THR A 12 3.03 -0.49 -36.72
CA THR A 12 1.85 0.02 -37.42
C THR A 12 1.31 -1.07 -38.32
N ARG A 13 0.14 -1.60 -37.99
CA ARG A 13 -0.69 -2.32 -38.97
C ARG A 13 -2.08 -1.71 -39.00
N THR A 14 -2.27 -0.91 -40.03
CA THR A 14 -3.54 -0.46 -40.58
C THR A 14 -4.30 -1.69 -41.09
N GLU A 15 -5.52 -1.93 -40.62
CA GLU A 15 -6.54 -2.57 -41.45
C GLU A 15 -7.94 -2.14 -41.04
N LEU A 16 -8.68 -1.74 -42.07
CA LEU A 16 -10.01 -1.16 -42.08
C LEU A 16 -11.08 -2.24 -41.94
N ILE A 17 -12.00 -2.16 -40.97
CA ILE A 17 -13.37 -2.68 -41.11
C ILE A 17 -14.36 -1.75 -40.39
N ARG A 18 -15.40 -1.31 -41.12
CA ARG A 18 -16.57 -0.52 -40.67
C ARG A 18 -17.80 -1.44 -40.50
N PRO A 19 -18.92 -0.99 -39.91
CA PRO A 19 -19.56 -1.64 -38.76
C PRO A 19 -20.80 -2.47 -39.10
N GLU A 20 -21.13 -3.44 -38.25
CA GLU A 20 -22.51 -3.94 -38.12
C GLU A 20 -23.09 -3.55 -36.76
N ALA A 21 -24.16 -2.77 -36.82
CA ALA A 21 -24.94 -2.33 -35.69
C ALA A 21 -25.73 -3.51 -35.12
N ARG A 22 -25.46 -3.87 -33.86
CA ARG A 22 -26.43 -4.56 -33.01
C ARG A 22 -26.87 -3.64 -31.90
N ILE A 23 -28.14 -3.25 -32.01
CA ILE A 23 -28.92 -2.50 -31.03
C ILE A 23 -29.02 -3.34 -29.76
N PHE A 24 -28.13 -3.09 -28.79
CA PHE A 24 -28.38 -3.49 -27.41
C PHE A 24 -28.97 -2.28 -26.68
N ARG A 25 -30.21 -2.45 -26.22
CA ARG A 25 -30.87 -1.52 -25.31
C ARG A 25 -29.98 -1.36 -24.07
N GLN A 26 -29.26 -0.25 -23.96
CA GLN A 26 -28.67 0.20 -22.71
C GLN A 26 -29.81 0.42 -21.72
N ARG A 27 -29.99 -0.51 -20.78
CA ARG A 27 -30.55 -0.14 -19.48
C ARG A 27 -29.50 0.78 -18.84
N LYS A 28 -29.90 2.02 -18.54
CA LYS A 28 -29.11 2.96 -17.74
C LYS A 28 -28.56 2.19 -16.53
N PRO A 29 -27.24 2.15 -16.28
CA PRO A 29 -26.78 1.82 -14.94
C PRO A 29 -27.36 2.89 -14.03
N ALA A 30 -28.05 2.46 -12.97
CA ALA A 30 -28.45 3.37 -11.90
C ALA A 30 -27.17 4.06 -11.43
N SER A 31 -27.08 5.37 -11.64
CA SER A 31 -26.01 6.17 -11.08
C SER A 31 -26.14 6.06 -9.57
N VAL A 32 -25.31 5.23 -8.94
CA VAL A 32 -24.99 5.41 -7.53
C VAL A 32 -24.17 6.68 -7.48
N ARG A 33 -24.88 7.82 -7.36
CA ARG A 33 -24.30 9.05 -6.88
C ARG A 33 -23.78 8.74 -5.48
N CYS A 34 -22.46 8.65 -5.31
CA CYS A 34 -21.90 9.08 -4.05
C CYS A 34 -22.24 10.56 -3.96
N SER A 35 -23.22 10.87 -3.12
CA SER A 35 -23.59 12.21 -2.75
C SER A 35 -22.36 12.89 -2.16
N ALA A 36 -21.67 13.68 -2.95
CA ALA A 36 -20.95 14.84 -2.44
C ALA A 36 -21.99 15.81 -1.91
N ALA A 37 -22.55 15.52 -0.73
CA ALA A 37 -23.28 16.48 0.07
C ALA A 37 -22.24 17.34 0.80
N GLY A 38 -21.59 18.21 0.04
CA GLY A 38 -21.08 19.45 0.59
C GLY A 38 -22.26 20.39 0.74
N GLU A 39 -22.95 20.33 1.89
CA GLU A 39 -23.48 21.57 2.41
C GLU A 39 -22.27 22.36 2.90
N ALA A 40 -22.07 23.52 2.29
CA ALA A 40 -21.15 24.52 2.77
C ALA A 40 -21.54 24.85 4.20
N ALA A 41 -20.87 24.20 5.16
CA ALA A 41 -20.79 24.71 6.51
C ALA A 41 -20.16 26.09 6.37
N THR A 42 -20.99 27.11 6.53
CA THR A 42 -20.55 28.48 6.76
C THR A 42 -19.47 28.41 7.81
N SER A 43 -18.23 28.62 7.37
CA SER A 43 -17.10 28.85 8.24
C SER A 43 -17.51 29.98 9.17
N SER A 44 -17.79 29.66 10.43
CA SER A 44 -17.71 30.66 11.47
C SER A 44 -16.27 31.17 11.41
N SER A 45 -16.10 32.32 10.78
CA SER A 45 -14.87 33.08 10.70
C SER A 45 -14.51 33.51 12.11
N VAL A 46 -13.93 32.58 12.85
CA VAL A 46 -12.98 32.91 13.89
C VAL A 46 -11.69 33.18 13.12
N GLU A 47 -11.38 34.45 12.93
CA GLU A 47 -10.03 34.88 12.58
C GLU A 47 -9.08 34.28 13.62
N SER A 48 -8.50 33.11 13.33
CA SER A 48 -7.44 32.56 14.15
C SER A 48 -6.13 33.17 13.70
N GLN A 49 -5.44 33.82 14.63
CA GLN A 49 -4.06 34.28 14.50
C GLN A 49 -3.17 33.24 13.76
N ASP A 50 -2.31 33.71 12.85
CA ASP A 50 -1.34 32.95 12.04
C ASP A 50 -0.90 31.61 12.65
N PHE A 51 -1.60 30.51 12.33
CA PHE A 51 -1.12 29.16 12.64
C PHE A 51 -0.11 28.74 11.58
N ASP A 52 1.18 28.81 11.92
CA ASP A 52 2.26 28.35 11.06
C ASP A 52 2.52 26.85 11.28
N ALA A 53 1.94 26.02 10.40
CA ALA A 53 2.10 24.57 10.42
C ALA A 53 3.57 24.11 10.33
N LYS A 54 4.40 24.85 9.60
CA LYS A 54 5.84 24.57 9.44
C LYS A 54 6.56 24.75 10.77
N VAL A 55 6.35 25.88 11.42
CA VAL A 55 6.96 26.20 12.73
C VAL A 55 6.47 25.21 13.78
N PHE A 56 5.17 24.91 13.81
CA PHE A 56 4.61 23.91 14.70
C PHE A 56 5.30 22.55 14.54
N ARG A 57 5.36 21.99 13.32
CA ARG A 57 6.03 20.69 13.07
C ARG A 57 7.52 20.75 13.39
N HIS A 58 8.20 21.84 13.05
CA HIS A 58 9.61 22.02 13.36
C HIS A 58 9.88 21.93 14.87
N ASN A 59 9.00 22.52 15.67
CA ASN A 59 9.09 22.49 17.13
C ASN A 59 8.68 21.12 17.68
N LEU A 60 7.58 20.55 17.20
CA LEU A 60 7.08 19.24 17.63
C LEU A 60 8.12 18.14 17.41
N THR A 61 8.72 18.09 16.22
CA THR A 61 9.73 17.08 15.84
C THR A 61 11.04 17.17 16.63
N ARG A 62 11.28 18.31 17.31
CA ARG A 62 12.41 18.54 18.22
C ARG A 62 12.02 18.46 19.69
N SER A 63 10.75 18.28 19.98
CA SER A 63 10.26 18.15 21.36
C SER A 63 10.76 16.84 21.97
N LYS A 64 10.84 16.82 23.31
CA LYS A 64 11.28 15.64 24.06
C LYS A 64 10.33 14.45 23.92
N ASN A 65 9.06 14.72 23.64
CA ASN A 65 8.00 13.72 23.56
C ASN A 65 7.74 13.23 22.14
N TYR A 66 8.66 13.48 21.20
CA TYR A 66 8.52 13.04 19.82
C TYR A 66 9.71 12.15 19.44
N ASN A 67 9.42 10.91 19.05
CA ASN A 67 10.41 9.95 18.60
C ASN A 67 10.09 9.45 17.18
N ARG A 68 11.08 9.53 16.29
CA ARG A 68 11.05 8.93 14.96
C ARG A 68 12.22 7.96 14.70
N LYS A 69 13.18 7.86 15.62
CA LYS A 69 14.44 7.13 15.42
C LYS A 69 14.44 5.71 15.99
N GLY A 70 13.41 5.35 16.76
CA GLY A 70 13.40 4.12 17.56
C GLY A 70 13.93 4.37 18.97
N PHE A 71 13.97 3.33 19.79
CA PHE A 71 14.28 3.38 21.23
C PHE A 71 15.55 2.60 21.59
N GLY A 72 16.28 2.07 20.61
CA GLY A 72 17.53 1.35 20.82
C GLY A 72 17.35 -0.16 21.01
N TYR A 73 16.16 -0.68 20.74
CA TYR A 73 15.83 -2.11 20.80
C TYR A 73 15.74 -2.74 19.40
N LYS A 74 16.40 -2.13 18.41
CA LYS A 74 16.25 -2.52 17.00
C LYS A 74 16.59 -3.97 16.72
N GLU A 75 17.74 -4.46 17.19
CA GLU A 75 18.19 -5.83 16.92
C GLU A 75 17.23 -6.86 17.50
N GLU A 76 16.85 -6.70 18.78
CA GLU A 76 15.95 -7.64 19.46
C GLU A 76 14.53 -7.62 18.90
N THR A 77 14.00 -6.45 18.54
CA THR A 77 12.67 -6.35 17.92
C THR A 77 12.65 -6.90 16.50
N LEU A 78 13.75 -6.78 15.73
CA LEU A 78 13.89 -7.44 14.44
C LEU A 78 13.96 -8.96 14.59
N GLU A 79 14.64 -9.48 15.60
CA GLU A 79 14.67 -10.92 15.88
C GLU A 79 13.28 -11.44 16.23
N GLN A 80 12.55 -10.75 17.11
CA GLN A 80 11.16 -11.08 17.44
C GLN A 80 10.26 -11.05 16.19
N MET A 81 10.34 -10.00 15.38
CA MET A 81 9.60 -9.90 14.13
C MET A 81 9.98 -11.03 13.15
N SER A 82 11.25 -11.42 13.09
CA SER A 82 11.70 -12.52 12.24
C SER A 82 11.02 -13.84 12.65
N GLN A 83 10.94 -14.13 13.95
CA GLN A 83 10.27 -15.33 14.46
C GLN A 83 8.77 -15.34 14.14
N GLU A 84 8.13 -14.16 14.12
CA GLU A 84 6.69 -14.02 13.88
C GLU A 84 6.32 -13.97 12.39
N TYR A 85 7.18 -13.40 11.53
CA TYR A 85 6.81 -13.03 10.17
C TYR A 85 7.60 -13.74 9.06
N THR A 86 8.65 -14.50 9.38
CA THR A 86 9.38 -15.30 8.36
C THR A 86 8.71 -16.65 8.09
N SER A 87 9.16 -17.32 7.03
CA SER A 87 8.59 -18.59 6.57
C SER A 87 9.69 -19.51 6.03
N ASP A 88 9.61 -20.79 6.40
CA ASP A 88 10.50 -21.84 5.89
C ASP A 88 10.15 -22.23 4.44
N ILE A 89 8.87 -22.20 4.08
CA ILE A 89 8.43 -22.41 2.68
C ILE A 89 9.00 -21.33 1.78
N ILE A 90 8.91 -20.07 2.20
CA ILE A 90 9.44 -18.94 1.45
C ILE A 90 10.97 -18.99 1.36
N LYS A 91 11.65 -19.37 2.45
CA LYS A 91 13.10 -19.63 2.43
C LYS A 91 13.46 -20.71 1.42
N THR A 92 12.73 -21.83 1.41
CA THR A 92 12.92 -22.92 0.46
C THR A 92 12.78 -22.44 -0.98
N LEU A 93 11.76 -21.62 -1.29
CA LEU A 93 11.58 -21.04 -2.62
C LEU A 93 12.79 -20.21 -3.05
N LYS A 94 13.27 -19.30 -2.19
CA LYS A 94 14.45 -18.47 -2.49
C LYS A 94 15.69 -19.31 -2.79
N GLU A 95 15.95 -20.32 -1.97
CA GLU A 95 17.11 -21.21 -2.11
C GLU A 95 17.06 -22.04 -3.41
N ASN A 96 15.87 -22.21 -4.00
CA ASN A 96 15.64 -22.96 -5.24
C ASN A 96 15.31 -22.04 -6.44
N GLY A 97 15.76 -20.78 -6.41
CA GLY A 97 15.57 -19.87 -7.55
C GLY A 97 14.13 -19.42 -7.75
N TYR A 98 13.39 -19.25 -6.65
CA TYR A 98 11.99 -18.83 -6.58
C TYR A 98 10.99 -19.85 -7.14
N GLU A 99 11.40 -21.11 -7.31
CA GLU A 99 10.54 -22.19 -7.78
C GLU A 99 10.80 -23.47 -6.99
N TYR A 100 9.73 -24.14 -6.53
CA TYR A 100 9.86 -25.44 -5.86
C TYR A 100 8.57 -26.26 -5.99
N THR A 101 8.70 -27.59 -6.00
CA THR A 101 7.55 -28.51 -6.13
C THR A 101 7.35 -29.34 -4.87
N TRP A 102 6.17 -29.22 -4.25
CA TRP A 102 5.69 -30.05 -3.15
C TRP A 102 4.57 -30.98 -3.64
N GLY A 103 4.88 -32.25 -3.85
CA GLY A 103 3.92 -33.23 -4.35
C GLY A 103 3.36 -32.80 -5.72
N ASN A 104 2.05 -32.56 -5.79
CA ASN A 104 1.37 -32.12 -7.01
C ASN A 104 1.33 -30.59 -7.19
N VAL A 105 2.02 -29.81 -6.35
CA VAL A 105 2.01 -28.35 -6.43
C VAL A 105 3.41 -27.82 -6.71
N THR A 106 3.61 -27.26 -7.89
CA THR A 106 4.76 -26.41 -8.20
C THR A 106 4.40 -24.96 -7.84
N VAL A 107 5.21 -24.30 -7.02
CA VAL A 107 5.02 -22.90 -6.65
C VAL A 107 6.11 -22.07 -7.32
N LYS A 108 5.70 -20.96 -7.95
CA LYS A 108 6.58 -19.94 -8.52
C LYS A 108 6.36 -18.62 -7.80
N LEU A 109 7.37 -18.16 -7.07
CA LEU A 109 7.31 -16.93 -6.28
C LEU A 109 7.83 -15.74 -7.10
N ALA A 110 7.18 -14.59 -7.00
CA ALA A 110 7.71 -13.36 -7.59
C ALA A 110 9.07 -13.02 -6.95
N GLU A 111 10.04 -12.54 -7.74
CA GLU A 111 11.38 -12.19 -7.22
C GLU A 111 11.36 -11.06 -6.18
N ALA A 112 10.37 -10.16 -6.29
CA ALA A 112 10.09 -9.08 -5.35
C ALA A 112 8.65 -9.19 -4.85
N TYR A 113 8.49 -9.29 -3.53
CA TYR A 113 7.22 -9.50 -2.84
C TYR A 113 7.39 -9.14 -1.35
N GLY A 114 6.36 -9.33 -0.53
CA GLY A 114 6.46 -9.27 0.93
C GLY A 114 6.63 -7.86 1.49
N PHE A 115 7.13 -7.71 2.71
CA PHE A 115 7.40 -6.42 3.34
C PHE A 115 8.38 -5.56 2.52
N CYS A 116 8.06 -4.27 2.37
CA CYS A 116 9.05 -3.28 1.95
C CYS A 116 9.76 -2.69 3.17
N TRP A 117 10.94 -2.08 2.95
CA TRP A 117 11.71 -1.46 4.03
C TRP A 117 10.93 -0.42 4.85
N GLY A 118 10.08 0.37 4.20
CA GLY A 118 9.26 1.37 4.89
C GLY A 118 8.24 0.75 5.85
N VAL A 119 7.66 -0.39 5.46
CA VAL A 119 6.73 -1.18 6.28
C VAL A 119 7.47 -1.87 7.41
N GLU A 120 8.55 -2.58 7.12
CA GLU A 120 9.35 -3.28 8.13
C GLU A 120 9.79 -2.30 9.22
N ARG A 121 10.36 -1.16 8.82
CA ARG A 121 10.76 -0.10 9.74
C ARG A 121 9.60 0.40 10.60
N ALA A 122 8.41 0.57 10.02
CA ALA A 122 7.28 1.11 10.76
C ALA A 122 6.78 0.14 11.84
N VAL A 123 6.61 -1.13 11.47
CA VAL A 123 6.23 -2.21 12.40
C VAL A 123 7.30 -2.37 13.47
N GLN A 124 8.58 -2.36 13.09
CA GLN A 124 9.71 -2.50 14.00
C GLN A 124 9.75 -1.39 15.06
N ILE A 125 9.52 -0.14 14.68
CA ILE A 125 9.45 0.98 15.65
C ILE A 125 8.23 0.83 16.58
N ALA A 126 7.10 0.31 16.08
CA ALA A 126 5.93 0.02 16.93
C ALA A 126 6.25 -1.07 17.99
N TYR A 127 7.00 -2.10 17.62
CA TYR A 127 7.50 -3.11 18.58
C TYR A 127 8.45 -2.49 19.60
N GLU A 128 9.37 -1.62 19.17
CA GLU A 128 10.22 -0.88 20.10
C GLU A 128 9.41 0.00 21.06
N ALA A 129 8.34 0.64 20.57
CA ALA A 129 7.48 1.46 21.42
C ALA A 129 6.81 0.62 22.51
N ARG A 130 6.24 -0.54 22.17
CA ARG A 130 5.65 -1.43 23.18
C ARG A 130 6.67 -1.90 24.21
N LYS A 131 7.90 -2.17 23.78
CA LYS A 131 8.97 -2.58 24.69
C LYS A 131 9.47 -1.45 25.58
N GLN A 132 9.64 -0.25 25.01
CA GLN A 132 10.09 0.93 25.74
C GLN A 132 9.10 1.34 26.83
N PHE A 133 7.81 1.24 26.52
CA PHE A 133 6.73 1.62 27.39
C PHE A 133 5.95 0.35 27.71
N PRO A 134 6.33 -0.46 28.71
CA PRO A 134 5.69 -1.75 28.94
C PRO A 134 4.32 -1.65 29.64
N THR A 135 3.99 -0.51 30.25
CA THR A 135 2.79 -0.36 31.09
C THR A 135 1.82 0.71 30.61
N GLU A 136 2.30 1.63 29.79
CA GLU A 136 1.56 2.78 29.30
C GLU A 136 0.50 2.33 28.28
N LYS A 137 -0.60 3.07 28.18
CA LYS A 137 -1.54 2.84 27.08
C LYS A 137 -0.86 3.28 25.79
N ILE A 138 -0.86 2.39 24.79
CA ILE A 138 -0.35 2.72 23.46
C ILE A 138 -1.52 2.74 22.49
N TRP A 139 -1.69 3.88 21.86
CA TRP A 139 -2.67 4.10 20.81
C TRP A 139 -1.97 4.15 19.46
N ILE A 140 -2.66 3.74 18.41
CA ILE A 140 -2.27 4.00 17.03
C ILE A 140 -3.40 4.72 16.32
N THR A 141 -3.07 5.81 15.61
CA THR A 141 -4.10 6.70 15.04
C THR A 141 -4.89 6.06 13.88
N ASN A 142 -4.36 5.00 13.28
CA ASN A 142 -5.01 4.16 12.28
C ASN A 142 -4.26 2.81 12.22
N GLU A 143 -4.64 1.91 11.32
CA GLU A 143 -3.82 0.72 11.02
C GLU A 143 -2.34 1.10 10.78
N ILE A 144 -1.39 0.34 11.36
CA ILE A 144 0.05 0.59 11.18
C ILE A 144 0.42 0.53 9.70
N ILE A 145 -0.16 -0.47 9.02
CA ILE A 145 -0.10 -0.77 7.59
C ILE A 145 -1.41 -1.46 7.18
N HIS A 146 -1.75 -1.48 5.89
CA HIS A 146 -2.91 -2.22 5.39
C HIS A 146 -2.65 -3.74 5.32
N ASN A 147 -2.58 -4.38 6.48
CA ASN A 147 -2.50 -5.83 6.64
C ASN A 147 -3.18 -6.27 7.95
N PRO A 148 -4.27 -7.05 7.90
CA PRO A 148 -5.05 -7.39 9.09
C PRO A 148 -4.25 -8.21 10.10
N THR A 149 -3.41 -9.16 9.66
CA THR A 149 -2.61 -10.01 10.54
C THR A 149 -1.64 -9.20 11.39
N VAL A 150 -0.95 -8.22 10.78
CA VAL A 150 0.00 -7.36 11.50
C VAL A 150 -0.72 -6.44 12.49
N ASN A 151 -1.89 -5.89 12.14
CA ASN A 151 -2.67 -5.06 13.06
C ASN A 151 -3.23 -5.87 14.23
N GLN A 152 -3.71 -7.09 13.97
CA GLN A 152 -4.15 -8.01 15.01
C GLN A 152 -2.99 -8.31 15.99
N ARG A 153 -1.78 -8.53 15.47
CA ARG A 153 -0.61 -8.78 16.31
C ARG A 153 -0.26 -7.59 17.21
N LEU A 154 -0.36 -6.36 16.70
CA LEU A 154 -0.18 -5.16 17.51
C LEU A 154 -1.27 -5.01 18.59
N GLU A 155 -2.52 -5.35 18.26
CA GLU A 155 -3.61 -5.35 19.23
C GLU A 155 -3.39 -6.38 20.36
N GLU A 156 -2.89 -7.58 20.03
CA GLU A 156 -2.47 -8.59 21.02
C GLU A 156 -1.30 -8.12 21.90
N MET A 157 -0.48 -7.20 21.39
CA MET A 157 0.54 -6.48 22.15
C MET A 157 0.00 -5.24 22.88
N GLU A 158 -1.32 -5.09 23.01
CA GLU A 158 -2.00 -3.96 23.66
C GLU A 158 -1.68 -2.59 23.02
N VAL A 159 -1.35 -2.57 21.72
CA VAL A 159 -1.30 -1.35 20.91
C VAL A 159 -2.65 -1.20 20.22
N LYS A 160 -3.50 -0.32 20.75
CA LYS A 160 -4.92 -0.22 20.35
C LYS A 160 -5.16 0.86 19.33
N ASN A 161 -6.05 0.63 18.37
CA ASN A 161 -6.50 1.69 17.48
C ASN A 161 -7.25 2.79 18.27
N VAL A 162 -7.03 4.05 17.92
CA VAL A 162 -7.92 5.14 18.32
C VAL A 162 -9.32 4.86 17.74
N PRO A 163 -10.38 4.86 18.55
CA PRO A 163 -11.71 4.54 18.07
C PRO A 163 -12.21 5.58 17.06
N LEU A 164 -13.06 5.11 16.15
CA LEU A 164 -13.73 5.94 15.15
C LEU A 164 -15.21 6.09 15.53
N ASP A 165 -15.73 7.31 15.44
CA ASP A 165 -17.16 7.62 15.48
C ASP A 165 -17.52 8.45 14.23
N ASP A 166 -18.48 7.96 13.45
CA ASP A 166 -18.84 8.50 12.12
C ASP A 166 -17.63 8.82 11.22
N GLY A 167 -16.65 7.91 11.20
CA GLY A 167 -15.41 8.06 10.41
C GLY A 167 -14.39 9.05 10.98
N LYS A 168 -14.67 9.68 12.13
CA LYS A 168 -13.76 10.63 12.81
C LYS A 168 -13.06 9.96 13.99
N LYS A 169 -11.76 10.23 14.13
CA LYS A 169 -10.92 9.73 15.23
C LYS A 169 -11.31 10.40 16.55
N GLN A 170 -11.54 9.59 17.57
CA GLN A 170 -11.95 10.04 18.89
C GLN A 170 -10.74 10.10 19.83
N PHE A 171 -10.06 11.24 19.87
CA PHE A 171 -8.87 11.43 20.70
C PHE A 171 -9.17 11.64 22.19
N ASP A 172 -10.45 11.71 22.59
CA ASP A 172 -10.85 11.86 24.00
C ASP A 172 -10.44 10.68 24.88
N VAL A 173 -10.27 9.50 24.29
CA VAL A 173 -9.78 8.31 25.01
C VAL A 173 -8.27 8.36 25.31
N VAL A 174 -7.56 9.30 24.70
CA VAL A 174 -6.11 9.46 24.84
C VAL A 174 -5.83 10.42 25.98
N ASP A 175 -5.13 9.92 27.00
CA ASP A 175 -4.78 10.64 28.22
C ASP A 175 -3.36 11.22 28.14
N LYS A 176 -3.09 12.21 29.01
CA LYS A 176 -1.73 12.76 29.15
C LYS A 176 -0.76 11.66 29.60
N GLY A 177 0.37 11.55 28.89
CA GLY A 177 1.41 10.56 29.16
C GLY A 177 1.22 9.23 28.44
N ASP A 178 0.07 9.02 27.77
CA ASP A 178 -0.09 7.89 26.84
C ASP A 178 0.91 7.97 25.69
N VAL A 179 1.13 6.85 25.01
CA VAL A 179 1.95 6.77 23.81
C VAL A 179 1.03 6.72 22.60
N VAL A 180 1.32 7.53 21.58
CA VAL A 180 0.56 7.53 20.32
C VAL A 180 1.48 7.30 19.14
N VAL A 181 1.26 6.18 18.47
CA VAL A 181 1.95 5.74 17.26
C VAL A 181 1.26 6.36 16.04
N LEU A 182 2.04 7.04 15.20
CA LEU A 182 1.60 7.48 13.88
C LEU A 182 1.95 6.39 12.87
N PRO A 183 1.04 5.99 11.96
CA PRO A 183 1.23 4.85 11.07
C PRO A 183 2.28 5.12 9.99
N ALA A 184 2.61 4.11 9.18
CA ALA A 184 3.60 4.23 8.11
C ALA A 184 3.24 5.30 7.05
N PHE A 185 1.96 5.66 6.94
CA PHE A 185 1.43 6.67 6.03
C PHE A 185 1.43 8.09 6.61
N GLY A 186 1.73 8.22 7.91
CA GLY A 186 1.72 9.48 8.66
C GLY A 186 0.36 9.86 9.22
N ALA A 187 0.29 11.07 9.76
CA ALA A 187 -0.90 11.66 10.35
C ALA A 187 -1.06 13.12 9.88
N ALA A 188 -2.29 13.61 9.89
CA ALA A 188 -2.61 14.97 9.52
C ALA A 188 -2.12 15.99 10.58
N VAL A 189 -1.95 17.25 10.19
CA VAL A 189 -1.36 18.29 11.08
C VAL A 189 -2.27 18.59 12.27
N ASP A 190 -3.58 18.61 12.05
CA ASP A 190 -4.60 18.77 13.09
C ASP A 190 -4.57 17.62 14.11
N GLU A 191 -4.40 16.37 13.66
CA GLU A 191 -4.20 15.23 14.58
C GLU A 191 -2.94 15.43 15.42
N MET A 192 -1.83 15.84 14.81
CA MET A 192 -0.59 16.10 15.55
C MET A 192 -0.72 17.25 16.54
N LEU A 193 -1.51 18.27 16.23
CA LEU A 193 -1.81 19.38 17.13
C LEU A 193 -2.55 18.90 18.38
N VAL A 194 -3.65 18.16 18.19
CA VAL A 194 -4.43 17.58 19.29
C VAL A 194 -3.56 16.70 20.20
N LEU A 195 -2.71 15.85 19.60
CA LEU A 195 -1.81 14.98 20.36
C LEU A 195 -0.74 15.77 21.12
N SER A 196 -0.19 16.82 20.51
CA SER A 196 0.79 17.71 21.16
C SER A 196 0.17 18.43 22.35
N GLU A 197 -1.06 18.94 22.23
CA GLU A 197 -1.79 19.62 23.30
C GLU A 197 -2.10 18.68 24.48
N LYS A 198 -2.42 17.41 24.19
CA LYS A 198 -2.59 16.36 25.21
C LYS A 198 -1.29 15.95 25.90
N ASN A 199 -0.14 16.37 25.40
CA ASN A 199 1.18 16.10 25.99
C ASN A 199 1.47 14.58 26.11
N VAL A 200 1.19 13.86 25.03
CA VAL A 200 1.46 12.42 24.87
C VAL A 200 2.89 12.18 24.38
N GLN A 201 3.36 10.93 24.43
CA GLN A 201 4.57 10.48 23.73
C GLN A 201 4.22 10.11 22.29
N ILE A 202 4.67 10.88 21.32
CA ILE A 202 4.44 10.61 19.89
C ILE A 202 5.55 9.72 19.34
N VAL A 203 5.17 8.58 18.76
CA VAL A 203 6.06 7.68 18.02
C VAL A 203 5.71 7.73 16.54
N ASP A 204 6.50 8.48 15.76
CA ASP A 204 6.28 8.64 14.32
C ASP A 204 6.94 7.51 13.53
N THR A 205 6.13 6.59 13.00
CA THR A 205 6.59 5.48 12.15
C THR A 205 6.54 5.79 10.66
N THR A 206 6.18 7.02 10.26
CA THR A 206 5.98 7.43 8.87
C THR A 206 7.16 7.02 7.99
N CYS A 207 6.86 6.32 6.90
CA CYS A 207 7.80 5.90 5.89
C CYS A 207 8.56 7.13 5.34
N PRO A 208 9.91 7.12 5.31
CA PRO A 208 10.68 8.24 4.79
C PRO A 208 10.37 8.59 3.33
N TRP A 209 9.91 7.63 2.52
CA TRP A 209 9.47 7.88 1.14
C TRP A 209 8.15 8.66 1.09
N VAL A 210 7.21 8.35 1.99
CA VAL A 210 5.97 9.13 2.16
C VAL A 210 6.29 10.57 2.59
N SER A 211 7.19 10.74 3.56
CA SER A 211 7.62 12.09 3.97
C SER A 211 8.33 12.88 2.86
N LYS A 212 9.04 12.21 1.94
CA LYS A 212 9.62 12.87 0.76
C LYS A 212 8.54 13.28 -0.24
N ALA A 213 7.56 12.43 -0.51
CA ALA A 213 6.44 12.75 -1.38
C ALA A 213 5.64 13.94 -0.83
N ASN A 214 5.30 13.93 0.46
CA ASN A 214 4.61 15.03 1.12
C ASN A 214 5.39 16.35 1.02
N TYR A 215 6.73 16.31 1.16
CA TYR A 215 7.56 17.50 0.99
C TYR A 215 7.48 18.10 -0.43
N VAL A 216 7.39 17.26 -1.46
CA VAL A 216 7.20 17.74 -2.85
C VAL A 216 5.81 18.31 -3.04
N CYS A 217 4.77 17.62 -2.54
CA CYS A 217 3.39 18.11 -2.61
C CYS A 217 3.24 19.46 -1.90
N ASP A 218 3.79 19.58 -0.70
CA ASP A 218 3.77 20.81 0.08
C ASP A 218 4.53 21.94 -0.62
N TYR A 219 5.66 21.65 -1.30
CA TYR A 219 6.34 22.65 -2.14
C TYR A 219 5.45 23.17 -3.27
N ILE A 220 4.79 22.26 -4.00
CA ILE A 220 3.88 22.60 -5.11
C ILE A 220 2.72 23.47 -4.60
N LEU A 221 2.25 23.20 -3.38
CA LEU A 221 1.19 23.94 -2.71
C LEU A 221 1.68 25.21 -1.99
N GLY A 222 2.95 25.59 -2.16
CA GLY A 222 3.51 26.79 -1.53
C GLY A 222 3.57 26.72 0.00
N GLY A 223 3.67 25.53 0.58
CA GLY A 223 3.64 25.27 2.01
C GLY A 223 2.24 25.08 2.61
N GLY A 224 1.21 24.98 1.75
CA GLY A 224 -0.20 24.91 2.18
C GLY A 224 -0.70 23.53 2.63
N LEU A 225 0.12 22.47 2.59
CA LEU A 225 -0.27 21.12 3.02
C LEU A 225 0.08 20.90 4.50
N ASP A 226 1.38 20.85 4.79
CA ASP A 226 1.90 20.65 6.14
C ASP A 226 3.02 21.63 6.50
N GLY A 227 3.39 22.54 5.58
CA GLY A 227 4.45 23.51 5.75
C GLY A 227 5.86 22.90 5.78
N SER A 228 6.02 21.60 5.53
CA SER A 228 7.34 20.96 5.49
C SER A 228 8.30 21.57 4.46
N SER A 229 7.77 22.21 3.41
CA SER A 229 8.49 22.83 2.30
C SER A 229 7.95 24.23 2.00
N SER A 230 8.82 25.16 1.61
CA SER A 230 8.43 26.59 1.51
C SER A 230 9.33 27.45 0.64
N THR A 231 10.59 27.07 0.41
CA THR A 231 11.50 27.84 -0.44
C THR A 231 12.25 26.94 -1.41
N LYS A 232 12.56 27.51 -2.57
CA LYS A 232 13.32 26.85 -3.64
C LYS A 232 14.68 26.37 -3.14
N GLU A 233 15.36 27.19 -2.35
CA GLU A 233 16.70 26.88 -1.83
C GLU A 233 16.65 25.65 -0.91
N ALA A 234 15.67 25.59 -0.01
CA ALA A 234 15.49 24.43 0.87
C ALA A 234 15.14 23.17 0.09
N PHE A 235 14.29 23.29 -0.94
CA PHE A 235 13.95 22.19 -1.82
C PHE A 235 15.18 21.66 -2.56
N MET A 236 15.94 22.55 -3.19
CA MET A 236 17.14 22.20 -3.96
C MET A 236 18.21 21.58 -3.07
N GLU A 237 18.42 22.07 -1.85
CA GLU A 237 19.35 21.45 -0.90
C GLU A 237 18.90 20.04 -0.50
N LYS A 238 17.60 19.86 -0.21
CA LYS A 238 17.04 18.55 0.16
C LYS A 238 17.19 17.51 -0.96
N PHE A 239 17.00 17.93 -2.21
CA PHE A 239 17.04 17.06 -3.40
C PHE A 239 18.30 17.20 -4.23
N LYS A 240 19.39 17.75 -3.70
CA LYS A 240 20.63 18.04 -4.45
C LYS A 240 21.25 16.86 -5.20
N PHE A 241 20.98 15.63 -4.76
CA PHE A 241 21.45 14.40 -5.39
C PHE A 241 20.39 13.69 -6.27
N ALA A 242 19.17 14.24 -6.33
CA ALA A 242 18.02 13.65 -7.00
C ALA A 242 17.44 14.55 -8.11
N VAL A 243 18.15 15.62 -8.48
CA VAL A 243 17.76 16.56 -9.55
C VAL A 243 18.75 16.51 -10.70
N SER A 244 18.25 16.67 -11.92
CA SER A 244 19.09 16.78 -13.11
C SER A 244 19.70 18.18 -13.24
N LYS A 245 20.78 18.29 -14.02
CA LYS A 245 21.40 19.60 -14.31
C LYS A 245 20.37 20.51 -14.99
N GLY A 246 20.16 21.70 -14.43
CA GLY A 246 19.23 22.70 -14.96
C GLY A 246 17.77 22.50 -14.56
N PHE A 247 17.48 21.53 -13.69
CA PHE A 247 16.15 21.38 -13.10
C PHE A 247 15.78 22.62 -12.27
N ASP A 248 14.59 23.16 -12.52
CA ASP A 248 13.99 24.24 -11.76
C ASP A 248 12.63 23.80 -11.19
N PRO A 249 12.49 23.61 -9.86
CA PRO A 249 11.25 23.11 -9.28
C PRO A 249 10.05 24.05 -9.46
N ASP A 250 10.25 25.37 -9.58
CA ASP A 250 9.15 26.34 -9.78
C ASP A 250 8.52 26.20 -11.18
N VAL A 251 9.32 25.75 -12.13
CA VAL A 251 8.94 25.68 -13.54
C VAL A 251 8.61 24.24 -13.92
N ASP A 252 9.48 23.30 -13.59
CA ASP A 252 9.43 21.95 -14.11
C ASP A 252 8.36 21.09 -13.42
N LEU A 253 8.11 21.28 -12.11
CA LEU A 253 7.00 20.58 -11.44
C LEU A 253 5.64 21.01 -12.00
N VAL A 254 5.47 22.30 -12.30
CA VAL A 254 4.24 22.81 -12.95
C VAL A 254 4.11 22.29 -14.38
N LYS A 255 5.21 22.23 -15.14
CA LYS A 255 5.21 21.64 -16.49
C LYS A 255 4.81 20.17 -16.47
N VAL A 256 5.29 19.40 -15.49
CA VAL A 256 4.89 17.98 -15.30
C VAL A 256 3.38 17.90 -15.08
N GLY A 257 2.83 18.68 -14.14
CA GLY A 257 1.39 18.73 -13.88
C GLY A 257 0.56 19.03 -15.14
N ARG A 258 0.92 20.09 -15.87
CA ARG A 258 0.24 20.49 -17.13
C ARG A 258 0.42 19.50 -18.27
N LEU A 259 1.54 18.78 -18.31
CA LEU A 259 1.78 17.74 -19.32
C LEU A 259 0.87 16.55 -19.07
N VAL A 260 0.77 16.10 -17.81
CA VAL A 260 -0.13 15.01 -17.41
C VAL A 260 -1.57 15.40 -17.72
N GLU A 261 -2.02 16.56 -17.27
CA GLU A 261 -3.38 17.09 -17.54
C GLU A 261 -3.71 17.11 -19.05
N ARG A 262 -2.86 17.73 -19.88
CA ARG A 262 -3.07 17.78 -21.34
C ARG A 262 -3.05 16.40 -22.00
N THR A 263 -2.22 15.49 -21.51
CA THR A 263 -2.16 14.12 -22.04
C THR A 263 -3.46 13.38 -21.76
N MET A 264 -4.00 13.52 -20.55
CA MET A 264 -5.27 12.93 -20.16
C MET A 264 -6.44 13.53 -20.95
N MET A 265 -6.47 14.85 -21.12
CA MET A 265 -7.45 15.55 -21.99
C MET A 265 -7.43 15.03 -23.44
N ARG A 266 -6.24 14.82 -24.01
CA ARG A 266 -6.09 14.33 -25.39
C ARG A 266 -6.53 12.88 -25.55
N LYS A 267 -6.28 12.02 -24.55
CA LYS A 267 -6.59 10.60 -24.62
C LYS A 267 -8.07 10.31 -24.36
N TYR A 268 -8.70 11.04 -23.43
CA TYR A 268 -10.04 10.71 -22.92
C TYR A 268 -11.11 11.79 -23.15
N GLY A 269 -10.75 12.95 -23.71
CA GLY A 269 -11.66 14.08 -23.86
C GLY A 269 -11.72 14.96 -22.61
N VAL A 270 -11.98 16.25 -22.79
CA VAL A 270 -11.95 17.26 -21.72
C VAL A 270 -13.03 16.96 -20.66
N GLU A 271 -14.19 16.51 -21.11
CA GLU A 271 -15.34 16.13 -20.28
C GLU A 271 -15.11 14.90 -19.40
N ASN A 272 -14.13 14.04 -19.73
CA ASN A 272 -13.85 12.82 -18.96
C ASN A 272 -12.56 12.90 -18.15
N VAL A 273 -11.85 14.05 -18.14
CA VAL A 273 -10.59 14.19 -17.40
C VAL A 273 -10.77 13.84 -15.93
N ASN A 274 -11.83 14.31 -15.28
CA ASN A 274 -12.07 13.99 -13.85
C ASN A 274 -12.37 12.51 -13.58
N ASN A 275 -12.76 11.74 -14.61
CA ASN A 275 -13.01 10.29 -14.52
C ASN A 275 -11.78 9.45 -14.88
N HIS A 276 -10.76 10.07 -15.49
CA HIS A 276 -9.54 9.37 -15.93
C HIS A 276 -8.27 9.90 -15.26
N PHE A 277 -8.29 11.11 -14.70
CA PHE A 277 -7.26 11.67 -13.84
C PHE A 277 -7.49 11.14 -12.43
N LEU A 278 -7.09 9.89 -12.21
CA LEU A 278 -6.90 9.36 -10.88
C LEU A 278 -5.56 9.85 -10.34
N SER A 279 -5.60 10.45 -9.16
CA SER A 279 -4.41 10.64 -8.34
C SER A 279 -3.83 9.26 -8.04
N PHE A 280 -2.76 8.88 -8.72
CA PHE A 280 -2.02 7.67 -8.37
C PHE A 280 -1.24 7.90 -7.08
N ASN A 281 -1.17 6.89 -6.23
CA ASN A 281 -0.19 6.87 -5.14
C ASN A 281 1.21 7.02 -5.75
N THR A 282 2.05 7.87 -5.16
CA THR A 282 3.44 8.01 -5.61
C THR A 282 4.10 6.64 -5.61
N ILE A 283 4.51 6.15 -6.78
CA ILE A 283 5.19 4.86 -6.89
C ILE A 283 6.56 5.01 -6.24
N CYS A 284 6.81 4.21 -5.21
CA CYS A 284 8.14 4.05 -4.65
C CYS A 284 8.86 2.88 -5.32
N ASP A 285 10.18 2.83 -5.19
CA ASP A 285 11.01 1.76 -5.80
C ASP A 285 10.48 0.36 -5.45
N ALA A 286 10.06 0.16 -4.20
CA ALA A 286 9.48 -1.11 -3.74
C ALA A 286 8.19 -1.51 -4.48
N THR A 287 7.38 -0.55 -4.91
CA THR A 287 6.19 -0.82 -5.72
C THR A 287 6.57 -1.16 -7.15
N GLN A 288 7.52 -0.45 -7.74
CA GLN A 288 8.00 -0.72 -9.10
C GLN A 288 8.66 -2.11 -9.19
N GLU A 289 9.57 -2.44 -8.26
CA GLU A 289 10.24 -3.74 -8.22
C GLU A 289 9.23 -4.90 -8.15
N ARG A 290 8.16 -4.75 -7.37
CA ARG A 290 7.09 -5.76 -7.25
C ARG A 290 6.28 -5.89 -8.54
N GLN A 291 5.96 -4.78 -9.20
CA GLN A 291 5.28 -4.81 -10.50
C GLN A 291 6.17 -5.47 -11.56
N ASP A 292 7.46 -5.11 -11.61
CA ASP A 292 8.42 -5.71 -12.54
C ASP A 292 8.56 -7.22 -12.31
N ALA A 293 8.67 -7.65 -11.05
CA ALA A 293 8.68 -9.07 -10.70
C ALA A 293 7.36 -9.78 -11.04
N MET A 294 6.23 -9.11 -10.84
CA MET A 294 4.91 -9.63 -11.22
C MET A 294 4.79 -9.78 -12.74
N TYR A 295 5.23 -8.80 -13.54
CA TYR A 295 5.26 -8.91 -15.00
C TYR A 295 6.11 -10.08 -15.47
N LYS A 296 7.30 -10.28 -14.88
CA LYS A 296 8.13 -11.46 -15.17
C LYS A 296 7.42 -12.77 -14.82
N LEU A 297 6.72 -12.81 -13.69
CA LEU A 297 6.05 -14.03 -13.21
C LEU A 297 4.86 -14.42 -14.09
N VAL A 298 4.02 -13.45 -14.49
CA VAL A 298 2.87 -13.70 -15.37
C VAL A 298 3.28 -14.01 -16.82
N ASP A 299 4.53 -13.71 -17.21
CA ASP A 299 5.11 -14.15 -18.48
C ASP A 299 5.57 -15.61 -18.45
N GLN A 300 5.63 -16.25 -17.27
CA GLN A 300 5.94 -17.66 -17.14
C GLN A 300 4.69 -18.54 -17.27
N GLN A 301 4.90 -19.83 -17.49
CA GLN A 301 3.82 -20.82 -17.42
C GLN A 301 3.40 -21.01 -15.95
N VAL A 302 2.19 -20.53 -15.62
CA VAL A 302 1.45 -20.72 -14.36
C VAL A 302 -0.01 -21.04 -14.71
N ASP A 303 -0.66 -21.89 -13.92
CA ASP A 303 -2.06 -22.26 -14.12
C ASP A 303 -3.02 -21.27 -13.44
N LEU A 304 -2.57 -20.67 -12.34
CA LEU A 304 -3.27 -19.59 -11.63
C LEU A 304 -2.29 -18.73 -10.81
N MET A 305 -2.77 -17.57 -10.40
CA MET A 305 -2.09 -16.64 -9.50
C MET A 305 -2.78 -16.55 -8.13
N LEU A 306 -1.99 -16.57 -7.07
CA LEU A 306 -2.39 -16.12 -5.74
C LEU A 306 -1.70 -14.79 -5.43
N VAL A 307 -2.50 -13.75 -5.22
CA VAL A 307 -2.02 -12.40 -4.89
C VAL A 307 -2.37 -12.13 -3.43
N VAL A 308 -1.39 -12.14 -2.54
CA VAL A 308 -1.63 -12.09 -1.10
C VAL A 308 -1.46 -10.67 -0.54
N GLY A 309 -2.45 -10.17 0.21
CA GLY A 309 -2.34 -8.92 0.96
C GLY A 309 -3.68 -8.27 1.30
N GLY A 310 -3.67 -7.31 2.23
CA GLY A 310 -4.90 -6.69 2.76
C GLY A 310 -5.73 -5.92 1.72
N TRP A 311 -7.05 -5.90 1.89
CA TRP A 311 -8.03 -5.31 0.95
C TRP A 311 -7.91 -3.82 0.68
N ASN A 312 -7.27 -3.11 1.59
CA ASN A 312 -7.03 -1.66 1.52
C ASN A 312 -5.65 -1.35 0.92
N SER A 313 -4.87 -2.37 0.55
CA SER A 313 -3.55 -2.20 -0.05
C SER A 313 -3.66 -1.87 -1.55
N SER A 314 -3.46 -0.61 -1.89
CA SER A 314 -3.34 -0.17 -3.29
C SER A 314 -2.21 -0.88 -4.04
N ASN A 315 -1.09 -1.20 -3.37
CA ASN A 315 -0.02 -1.96 -4.00
C ASN A 315 -0.48 -3.37 -4.39
N THR A 316 -1.23 -4.04 -3.50
CA THR A 316 -1.72 -5.40 -3.77
C THR A 316 -2.78 -5.39 -4.88
N SER A 317 -3.65 -4.38 -4.92
CA SER A 317 -4.66 -4.27 -5.98
C SER A 317 -4.03 -4.16 -7.37
N HIS A 318 -2.91 -3.45 -7.53
CA HIS A 318 -2.20 -3.34 -8.80
C HIS A 318 -1.51 -4.65 -9.20
N LEU A 319 -1.02 -5.44 -8.24
CA LEU A 319 -0.49 -6.77 -8.56
C LEU A 319 -1.58 -7.71 -9.07
N GLN A 320 -2.79 -7.63 -8.49
CA GLN A 320 -3.96 -8.37 -8.95
C GLN A 320 -4.39 -7.92 -10.35
N GLU A 321 -4.40 -6.61 -10.61
CA GLU A 321 -4.70 -6.03 -11.93
C GLU A 321 -3.82 -6.64 -13.03
N ILE A 322 -2.51 -6.72 -12.81
CA ILE A 322 -1.55 -7.28 -13.78
C ILE A 322 -1.92 -8.73 -14.15
N ALA A 323 -2.32 -9.56 -13.18
CA ALA A 323 -2.72 -10.94 -13.45
C ALA A 323 -4.02 -11.03 -14.26
N GLU A 324 -5.02 -10.21 -13.89
CA GLU A 324 -6.31 -10.15 -14.58
C GLU A 324 -6.15 -9.67 -16.03
N GLU A 325 -5.32 -8.66 -16.28
CA GLU A 325 -5.04 -8.14 -17.62
C GLU A 325 -4.36 -9.18 -18.54
N ARG A 326 -3.59 -10.11 -17.98
CA ARG A 326 -3.01 -11.24 -18.73
C ARG A 326 -3.98 -12.40 -18.94
N GLY A 327 -5.19 -12.33 -18.38
CA GLY A 327 -6.20 -13.38 -18.49
C GLY A 327 -5.87 -14.65 -17.70
N ILE A 328 -4.95 -14.57 -16.74
CA ILE A 328 -4.59 -15.70 -15.87
C ILE A 328 -5.61 -15.76 -14.73
N PRO A 329 -6.20 -16.93 -14.40
CA PRO A 329 -7.02 -17.07 -13.22
C PRO A 329 -6.27 -16.58 -11.97
N SER A 330 -6.77 -15.54 -11.31
CA SER A 330 -6.06 -14.88 -10.21
C SER A 330 -6.97 -14.62 -9.03
N TYR A 331 -6.44 -14.81 -7.82
CA TYR A 331 -7.19 -14.69 -6.59
C TYR A 331 -6.46 -13.81 -5.60
N TRP A 332 -6.98 -12.59 -5.38
CA TRP A 332 -6.48 -11.71 -4.33
C TRP A 332 -7.10 -12.08 -2.98
N ILE A 333 -6.26 -12.51 -2.04
CA ILE A 333 -6.64 -12.92 -0.67
C ILE A 333 -5.85 -12.18 0.43
N ASP A 334 -6.52 -11.79 1.52
CA ASP A 334 -5.90 -11.10 2.65
C ASP A 334 -5.30 -12.05 3.70
N SER A 335 -5.73 -13.32 3.71
CA SER A 335 -5.34 -14.35 4.68
C SER A 335 -5.74 -15.75 4.19
N GLU A 336 -5.17 -16.78 4.83
CA GLU A 336 -5.49 -18.19 4.63
C GLU A 336 -6.95 -18.53 4.98
N LYS A 337 -7.60 -17.72 5.82
CA LYS A 337 -9.02 -17.84 6.19
C LYS A 337 -9.96 -17.73 4.99
N ARG A 338 -9.47 -17.19 3.87
CA ARG A 338 -10.21 -17.10 2.60
C ARG A 338 -10.30 -18.41 1.85
N ILE A 339 -9.45 -19.37 2.16
CA ILE A 339 -9.48 -20.71 1.57
C ILE A 339 -10.23 -21.63 2.53
N GLY A 340 -11.49 -21.91 2.18
CA GLY A 340 -12.39 -22.75 2.96
C GLY A 340 -12.21 -24.24 2.68
N PRO A 341 -12.83 -25.11 3.48
CA PRO A 341 -12.86 -26.54 3.23
C PRO A 341 -13.55 -26.85 1.89
N GLY A 342 -13.21 -28.00 1.29
CA GLY A 342 -13.87 -28.46 0.05
C GLY A 342 -13.51 -27.64 -1.19
N ASN A 343 -12.27 -27.16 -1.30
CA ASN A 343 -11.76 -26.44 -2.47
C ASN A 343 -12.59 -25.18 -2.79
N LYS A 344 -12.86 -24.35 -1.77
CA LYS A 344 -13.57 -23.08 -1.89
C LYS A 344 -12.65 -21.90 -1.57
N ILE A 345 -12.77 -20.80 -2.30
CA ILE A 345 -12.04 -19.56 -2.05
C ILE A 345 -12.97 -18.35 -2.07
N SER A 346 -12.71 -17.38 -1.19
CA SER A 346 -13.32 -16.04 -1.20
C SER A 346 -12.24 -15.00 -1.51
N TYR A 347 -12.39 -14.25 -2.59
CA TYR A 347 -11.32 -13.38 -3.10
C TYR A 347 -11.90 -12.08 -3.68
N LYS A 348 -11.05 -11.07 -3.81
CA LYS A 348 -11.42 -9.75 -4.31
C LYS A 348 -10.96 -9.58 -5.77
N LEU A 349 -11.84 -9.08 -6.64
CA LEU A 349 -11.48 -8.69 -8.01
C LEU A 349 -10.88 -7.27 -8.05
N LEU A 350 -10.32 -6.86 -9.19
CA LEU A 350 -9.84 -5.50 -9.43
C LEU A 350 -10.83 -4.41 -9.02
N HIS A 351 -12.11 -4.57 -9.38
CA HIS A 351 -13.18 -3.60 -9.05
C HIS A 351 -13.66 -3.68 -7.60
N GLY A 352 -13.02 -4.52 -6.79
CA GLY A 352 -13.25 -4.63 -5.35
C GLY A 352 -14.44 -5.50 -4.95
N GLU A 353 -15.08 -6.17 -5.90
CA GLU A 353 -16.14 -7.14 -5.65
C GLU A 353 -15.57 -8.38 -4.95
N LEU A 354 -16.13 -8.73 -3.80
CA LEU A 354 -15.80 -9.96 -3.08
C LEU A 354 -16.61 -11.11 -3.69
N VAL A 355 -15.91 -12.10 -4.22
CA VAL A 355 -16.48 -13.23 -4.94
C VAL A 355 -16.13 -14.53 -4.23
N GLU A 356 -17.04 -15.49 -4.26
CA GLU A 356 -16.76 -16.87 -3.86
C GLU A 356 -16.65 -17.77 -5.08
N LYS A 357 -15.72 -18.72 -5.04
CA LYS A 357 -15.56 -19.74 -6.09
C LYS A 357 -15.33 -21.10 -5.46
N GLU A 358 -16.12 -22.06 -5.90
CA GLU A 358 -15.92 -23.49 -5.61
C GLU A 358 -15.06 -24.12 -6.71
N ASN A 359 -14.37 -25.21 -6.37
CA ASN A 359 -13.43 -25.90 -7.26
C ASN A 359 -12.43 -24.94 -7.91
N TRP A 360 -11.92 -23.99 -7.12
CA TRP A 360 -11.04 -22.94 -7.62
C TRP A 360 -9.64 -23.46 -7.96
N LEU A 361 -9.21 -24.52 -7.28
CA LEU A 361 -7.98 -25.25 -7.54
C LEU A 361 -8.30 -26.44 -8.49
N PRO A 362 -7.78 -26.44 -9.73
CA PRO A 362 -7.92 -27.57 -10.67
C PRO A 362 -7.46 -28.90 -10.08
N GLU A 363 -7.95 -30.04 -10.58
CA GLU A 363 -7.46 -31.39 -10.22
C GLU A 363 -6.07 -31.67 -10.85
N GLY A 364 -5.32 -32.61 -10.27
CA GLY A 364 -4.01 -33.06 -10.76
C GLY A 364 -2.84 -32.14 -10.42
N PRO A 365 -1.67 -32.34 -11.05
CA PRO A 365 -0.52 -31.45 -10.89
C PRO A 365 -0.82 -30.01 -11.33
N ILE A 366 -0.35 -29.03 -10.56
CA ILE A 366 -0.60 -27.61 -10.82
C ILE A 366 0.63 -26.74 -10.55
N THR A 367 0.81 -25.70 -11.36
CA THR A 367 1.77 -24.62 -11.15
C THR A 367 1.06 -23.36 -10.66
N VAL A 368 1.31 -22.97 -9.41
CA VAL A 368 0.75 -21.77 -8.78
C VAL A 368 1.79 -20.66 -8.77
N GLY A 369 1.49 -19.55 -9.44
CA GLY A 369 2.25 -18.32 -9.27
C GLY A 369 1.80 -17.60 -8.00
N ILE A 370 2.75 -17.11 -7.21
CA ILE A 370 2.46 -16.40 -5.96
C ILE A 370 3.23 -15.09 -5.86
N THR A 371 2.53 -14.05 -5.43
CA THR A 371 3.12 -12.75 -5.09
C THR A 371 2.42 -12.17 -3.87
N SER A 372 2.98 -11.13 -3.28
CA SER A 372 2.33 -10.44 -2.17
C SER A 372 2.64 -8.95 -2.13
N GLY A 373 1.69 -8.19 -1.58
CA GLY A 373 1.83 -6.75 -1.44
C GLY A 373 2.89 -6.33 -0.45
N ALA A 374 3.35 -5.07 -0.56
CA ALA A 374 4.39 -4.45 0.27
C ALA A 374 4.12 -4.49 1.80
N SER A 375 2.89 -4.76 2.21
CA SER A 375 2.44 -4.86 3.61
C SER A 375 2.24 -6.30 4.09
N THR A 376 2.61 -7.31 3.31
CA THR A 376 2.29 -8.71 3.61
C THR A 376 3.52 -9.45 4.15
N PRO A 377 3.48 -10.03 5.35
CA PRO A 377 4.60 -10.82 5.87
C PRO A 377 4.70 -12.18 5.17
N ASP A 378 5.90 -12.76 5.14
CA ASP A 378 6.17 -14.06 4.51
C ASP A 378 5.32 -15.16 5.14
N LYS A 379 5.09 -15.08 6.46
CA LYS A 379 4.24 -16.03 7.20
C LYS A 379 2.80 -16.12 6.67
N VAL A 380 2.20 -15.00 6.26
CA VAL A 380 0.83 -15.01 5.69
C VAL A 380 0.81 -15.68 4.32
N VAL A 381 1.87 -15.53 3.53
CA VAL A 381 2.03 -16.23 2.25
C VAL A 381 2.19 -17.74 2.49
N GLU A 382 2.95 -18.13 3.51
CA GLU A 382 3.09 -19.52 3.93
C GLU A 382 1.75 -20.15 4.33
N ASP A 383 0.99 -19.50 5.21
CA ASP A 383 -0.27 -20.04 5.71
C ASP A 383 -1.28 -20.24 4.58
N VAL A 384 -1.26 -19.36 3.57
CA VAL A 384 -2.01 -19.53 2.31
C VAL A 384 -1.56 -20.76 1.55
N LEU A 385 -0.25 -20.93 1.33
CA LEU A 385 0.30 -22.08 0.61
C LEU A 385 0.00 -23.41 1.31
N LEU A 386 0.04 -23.43 2.65
CA LEU A 386 -0.33 -24.61 3.43
C LEU A 386 -1.77 -25.05 3.15
N LYS A 387 -2.73 -24.11 3.01
CA LYS A 387 -4.11 -24.46 2.60
C LYS A 387 -4.17 -25.07 1.20
N VAL A 388 -3.37 -24.58 0.26
CA VAL A 388 -3.28 -25.15 -1.09
C VAL A 388 -2.75 -26.58 -1.03
N PHE A 389 -1.67 -26.79 -0.27
CA PHE A 389 -1.06 -28.11 -0.11
C PHE A 389 -2.00 -29.10 0.58
N ASP A 390 -2.78 -28.65 1.57
CA ASP A 390 -3.76 -29.49 2.26
C ASP A 390 -4.89 -29.95 1.33
N ILE A 391 -5.45 -29.04 0.52
CA ILE A 391 -6.47 -29.39 -0.49
C ILE A 391 -5.91 -30.45 -1.45
N LYS A 392 -4.69 -30.25 -1.96
CA LYS A 392 -4.04 -31.18 -2.89
C LYS A 392 -3.68 -32.52 -2.29
N ARG A 393 -3.30 -32.55 -1.01
CA ARG A 393 -3.05 -33.79 -0.29
C ARG A 393 -4.34 -34.59 -0.10
N GLN A 394 -5.44 -33.91 0.23
CA GLN A 394 -6.76 -34.55 0.40
C GLN A 394 -7.28 -35.14 -0.92
N GLU A 395 -7.07 -34.44 -2.05
CA GLU A 395 -7.40 -34.95 -3.39
C GLU A 395 -6.70 -36.29 -3.66
N VAL A 396 -5.38 -36.37 -3.44
CA VAL A 396 -4.60 -37.60 -3.65
C VAL A 396 -5.07 -38.73 -2.73
N MET A 397 -5.42 -38.43 -1.48
CA MET A 397 -5.92 -39.43 -0.53
C MET A 397 -7.33 -39.96 -0.88
N GLN A 398 -8.15 -39.20 -1.60
CA GLN A 398 -9.47 -39.66 -2.05
C GLN A 398 -9.39 -40.54 -3.31
N LEU A 399 -8.31 -40.40 -4.08
CA LEU A 399 -8.05 -41.16 -5.31
C LEU A 399 -7.27 -42.46 -5.05
N ALA A 400 -6.59 -42.57 -3.90
CA ALA A 400 -5.86 -43.76 -3.44
C ALA A 400 -6.76 -44.69 -2.62
#